data_AF-A0A2M7XRG0-F1
#
_entry.id   AF-A0A2M7XRG0-F1
#
_cell.length_a   1.000
_cell.length_b   1.000
_cell.length_c   1.000
_cell.angle_alpha   90.00
_cell.angle_beta   90.00
_cell.angle_gamma   90.00
#
_symmetry.space_group_name_H-M   'P 1'
#
loop_
_entity.id
_entity.type
_entity.pdbx_description
1 polymer ?
#
loop_
_entity_poly.entity_id
_entity_poly.type
_entity_poly.pdbx_seq_one_letter_code
_entity_poly.pdbx_strand_id
1 'polypeptide(L)'
;YDSIRMLIWQQQSISLDEEVSRDDADMVVRKELVVDENQLSPEEEFIAMGLKEELQHLIANLPERNRLILALYYYEELTLIDIGRVLGVSESRISQLLKETLGDLKDNLAPTR
;
A
#
# COMPACT_ATOMS: atom_id res chain seq x y z
N TYR A 1 11.31 5.78 -34.84
CA TYR A 1 11.13 4.99 -33.61
C TYR A 1 9.79 5.27 -32.94
N ASP A 2 9.35 6.53 -32.80
CA ASP A 2 7.99 6.85 -32.30
C ASP A 2 6.86 6.30 -33.19
N SER A 3 7.08 6.22 -34.50
CA SER A 3 6.10 5.71 -35.46
C SER A 3 5.81 4.21 -35.31
N ILE A 4 6.80 3.42 -34.86
CA ILE A 4 6.65 1.97 -34.63
C ILE A 4 5.95 1.72 -33.29
N ARG A 5 6.19 2.56 -32.28
CA ARG A 5 5.42 2.52 -31.03
C ARG A 5 3.96 2.90 -31.26
N MET A 6 3.68 3.93 -32.07
CA MET A 6 2.30 4.31 -32.41
C MET A 6 1.54 3.22 -33.19
N LEU A 7 2.21 2.42 -34.02
CA LEU A 7 1.58 1.30 -34.72
C LEU A 7 1.26 0.11 -33.81
N ILE A 8 1.98 -0.09 -32.71
CA ILE A 8 1.72 -1.19 -31.76
C ILE A 8 0.50 -0.87 -30.88
N TRP A 9 0.23 0.41 -30.57
CA TRP A 9 -1.03 0.82 -29.92
C TRP A 9 -2.23 0.87 -30.89
N GLN A 10 -2.00 0.60 -32.17
CA GLN A 10 -3.03 0.29 -33.15
C GLN A 10 -3.45 -1.19 -33.10
N GLN A 11 -3.19 -1.87 -31.98
CA GLN A 11 -3.73 -3.20 -31.75
C GLN A 11 -5.25 -3.09 -31.74
N GLN A 12 -5.88 -3.82 -32.67
CA GLN A 12 -7.33 -3.83 -32.84
C GLN A 12 -8.02 -3.95 -31.48
N SER A 13 -8.91 -3.01 -31.20
CA SER A 13 -9.85 -3.14 -30.09
C SER A 13 -10.68 -4.40 -30.34
N ILE A 14 -10.39 -5.43 -29.56
CA ILE A 14 -11.10 -6.69 -29.61
C ILE A 14 -12.41 -6.55 -28.81
N SER A 15 -13.49 -7.16 -29.31
CA SER A 15 -14.75 -7.20 -28.56
C SER A 15 -14.59 -8.07 -27.32
N LEU A 16 -14.95 -7.52 -26.16
CA LEU A 16 -15.04 -8.27 -24.91
C LEU A 16 -16.22 -9.24 -24.91
N ASP A 17 -17.21 -9.04 -25.78
CA ASP A 17 -18.34 -9.94 -25.99
C ASP A 17 -18.06 -11.03 -27.04
N GLU A 18 -16.82 -11.16 -27.51
CA GLU A 18 -16.44 -12.24 -28.43
C GLU A 18 -16.44 -13.59 -27.70
N GLU A 19 -17.10 -14.58 -28.31
CA GLU A 19 -17.09 -15.97 -27.87
C GLU A 19 -15.71 -16.59 -28.14
N VAL A 20 -15.08 -17.14 -27.10
CA VAL A 20 -13.69 -17.63 -27.15
C VAL A 20 -13.60 -19.15 -27.11
N SER A 21 -14.67 -19.83 -26.69
CA SER A 21 -14.79 -21.29 -26.70
C SER A 21 -15.66 -21.75 -27.88
N ARG A 22 -15.44 -22.97 -28.38
CA ARG A 22 -16.20 -23.57 -29.49
C ARG A 22 -16.78 -24.95 -29.16
N ASP A 23 -16.73 -25.35 -27.89
CA ASP A 23 -17.30 -26.62 -27.41
C ASP A 23 -18.69 -26.38 -26.81
N ASP A 24 -19.65 -27.24 -27.19
CA ASP A 24 -21.09 -27.16 -26.87
C ASP A 24 -21.44 -27.19 -25.37
N ALA A 25 -20.45 -27.35 -24.47
CA ALA A 25 -20.68 -27.55 -23.05
C ALA A 25 -20.81 -26.26 -22.25
N ASP A 26 -20.15 -25.16 -22.66
CA ASP A 26 -20.30 -23.83 -22.02
C ASP A 26 -19.80 -22.71 -22.97
N MET A 27 -20.69 -21.75 -23.27
CA MET A 27 -20.37 -20.55 -24.05
C MET A 27 -19.59 -19.58 -23.18
N VAL A 28 -18.26 -19.51 -23.34
CA VAL A 28 -17.40 -18.58 -22.60
C VAL A 28 -17.13 -17.33 -23.44
N VAL A 29 -17.41 -16.17 -22.85
CA VAL A 29 -17.22 -14.86 -23.46
C VAL A 29 -15.89 -14.25 -22.99
N ARG A 30 -15.17 -13.51 -23.84
CA ARG A 30 -13.82 -12.97 -23.50
C ARG A 30 -13.77 -12.22 -22.18
N LYS A 31 -14.79 -11.43 -21.86
CA LYS A 31 -14.87 -10.70 -20.58
C LYS A 31 -14.80 -11.58 -19.33
N GLU A 32 -15.20 -12.86 -19.43
CA GLU A 32 -15.20 -13.80 -18.31
C GLU A 32 -13.80 -14.39 -18.04
N LEU A 33 -12.88 -14.26 -19.00
CA LEU A 33 -11.48 -14.70 -18.88
C LEU A 33 -10.53 -13.58 -18.45
N VAL A 34 -11.01 -12.33 -18.41
CA VAL A 34 -10.19 -11.19 -17.99
C VAL A 34 -10.06 -11.21 -16.47
N VAL A 35 -8.84 -11.44 -15.99
CA VAL A 35 -8.49 -11.32 -14.57
C VAL A 35 -8.35 -9.83 -14.24
N ASP A 36 -8.94 -9.39 -13.13
CA ASP A 36 -8.64 -8.08 -12.57
C ASP A 36 -7.30 -8.13 -11.83
N GLU A 37 -6.23 -7.74 -12.52
CA GLU A 37 -4.88 -7.67 -11.95
C GLU A 37 -4.74 -6.61 -10.84
N ASN A 38 -5.73 -5.74 -10.65
CA ASN A 38 -5.73 -4.75 -9.57
C ASN A 38 -6.39 -5.26 -8.29
N GLN A 39 -7.01 -6.45 -8.32
CA GLN A 39 -7.64 -7.05 -7.15
C GLN A 39 -6.64 -7.93 -6.40
N LEU A 40 -6.56 -7.75 -5.08
CA LEU A 40 -5.83 -8.66 -4.21
C LEU A 40 -6.57 -10.01 -4.14
N SER A 41 -5.82 -11.10 -4.14
CA SER A 41 -6.37 -12.41 -3.84
C SER A 41 -6.86 -12.49 -2.39
N PRO A 42 -7.79 -13.40 -2.04
CA PRO A 42 -8.23 -13.58 -0.65
C PRO A 42 -7.09 -13.87 0.34
N GLU A 43 -6.02 -14.53 -0.11
CA GLU A 43 -4.82 -14.77 0.70
C GLU A 43 -4.05 -13.46 0.96
N GLU A 44 -3.83 -12.64 -0.07
CA GLU A 44 -3.17 -11.35 0.07
C GLU A 44 -3.98 -10.37 0.93
N GLU A 45 -5.31 -10.38 0.79
CA GLU A 45 -6.21 -9.60 1.67
C GLU A 45 -6.06 -10.04 3.12
N PHE A 46 -6.05 -11.34 3.40
CA PHE A 46 -5.88 -11.88 4.74
C PHE A 46 -4.52 -11.50 5.35
N ILE A 47 -3.43 -11.62 4.57
CA ILE A 47 -2.08 -11.22 5.01
C ILE A 47 -2.04 -9.71 5.30
N ALA A 48 -2.61 -8.88 4.41
CA ALA A 48 -2.65 -7.44 4.60
C ALA A 48 -3.47 -7.04 5.84
N MET A 49 -4.57 -7.74 6.12
CA MET A 49 -5.36 -7.55 7.33
C MET A 49 -4.55 -7.88 8.58
N GLY A 50 -3.89 -9.04 8.62
CA GLY A 50 -3.05 -9.44 9.76
C GLY A 50 -1.93 -8.44 10.04
N LEU A 51 -1.22 -8.01 8.98
CA LEU A 51 -0.16 -6.99 9.08
C LEU A 51 -0.69 -5.67 9.65
N LYS A 52 -1.88 -5.26 9.23
CA LYS A 52 -2.53 -4.05 9.71
C LYS A 52 -2.89 -4.16 11.19
N GLU A 53 -3.44 -5.28 11.64
CA GLU A 53 -3.79 -5.53 13.05
C GLU A 53 -2.54 -5.52 13.93
N GLU A 54 -1.45 -6.16 13.50
CA GLU A 54 -0.18 -6.17 14.21
C GLU A 54 0.43 -4.76 14.31
N LEU A 55 0.46 -4.02 13.20
CA LEU A 55 0.93 -2.63 13.19
C LEU A 55 0.11 -1.75 14.15
N GLN A 56 -1.22 -1.91 14.17
CA GLN A 56 -2.09 -1.20 15.09
C GLN A 56 -1.72 -1.50 16.55
N HIS A 57 -1.46 -2.77 16.88
CA HIS A 57 -1.04 -3.17 18.21
C HIS A 57 0.31 -2.55 18.61
N LEU A 58 1.29 -2.58 17.71
CA LEU A 58 2.61 -1.99 17.95
C LEU A 58 2.51 -0.47 18.18
N ILE A 59 1.74 0.24 17.35
CA ILE A 59 1.50 1.69 17.53
C ILE A 59 0.80 1.97 18.88
N ALA A 60 -0.16 1.13 19.27
CA ALA A 60 -0.86 1.26 20.55
C ALA A 60 0.05 1.01 21.78
N ASN A 61 1.17 0.32 21.61
CA ASN A 61 2.15 0.09 22.68
C ASN A 61 3.31 1.10 22.71
N LEU A 62 3.44 1.96 21.70
CA LEU A 62 4.45 3.02 21.69
C LEU A 62 4.27 3.98 22.88
N PRO A 63 5.35 4.65 23.31
CA PRO A 63 5.24 5.78 24.22
C PRO A 63 4.28 6.83 23.66
N GLU A 64 3.45 7.43 24.52
CA GLU A 64 2.44 8.43 24.12
C GLU A 64 3.04 9.56 23.26
N ARG A 65 4.24 10.02 23.64
CA ARG A 65 5.00 11.03 22.91
C ARG A 65 5.33 10.60 21.48
N ASN A 66 5.69 9.34 21.26
CA ASN A 66 6.07 8.84 19.95
C ASN A 66 4.84 8.66 19.06
N ARG A 67 3.73 8.15 19.61
CA ARG A 67 2.43 8.15 18.92
C ARG A 67 2.01 9.55 18.48
N LEU A 68 2.13 10.53 19.36
CA LEU A 68 1.77 11.90 19.05
C LEU A 68 2.63 12.45 17.91
N ILE A 69 3.95 12.20 17.93
CA ILE A 69 4.85 12.60 16.84
C ILE A 69 4.43 11.95 15.51
N LEU A 70 4.08 10.65 15.51
CA LEU A 70 3.59 9.96 14.31
C LEU A 70 2.28 10.55 13.80
N ALA A 71 1.32 10.84 14.67
CA ALA A 71 0.05 11.45 14.30
C ALA A 71 0.26 12.84 13.69
N LEU A 72 1.06 13.68 14.34
CA LEU A 72 1.36 15.02 13.82
C LEU A 72 2.08 14.98 12.47
N TYR A 73 2.94 13.99 12.24
CA TYR A 73 3.71 13.89 11.00
C TYR A 73 2.92 13.23 9.84
N TYR A 74 2.24 12.11 10.08
CA TYR A 74 1.59 11.32 9.03
C TYR A 74 0.10 11.63 8.84
N TYR A 75 -0.58 12.09 9.89
CA TYR A 75 -2.02 12.39 9.82
C TYR A 75 -2.28 13.89 9.65
N GLU A 76 -1.58 14.73 10.43
CA GLU A 76 -1.70 16.19 10.34
C GLU A 76 -0.71 16.83 9.35
N GLU A 77 0.15 16.03 8.71
CA GLU A 77 1.14 16.46 7.71
C GLU A 77 2.06 17.63 8.16
N LEU A 78 2.30 17.77 9.46
CA LEU A 78 3.16 18.81 10.00
C LEU A 78 4.64 18.55 9.71
N THR A 79 5.38 19.64 9.47
CA THR A 79 6.84 19.55 9.31
C THR A 79 7.52 19.26 10.63
N LEU A 80 8.74 18.69 10.60
CA LEU A 80 9.53 18.43 11.80
C LEU A 80 9.79 19.70 12.62
N ILE A 81 9.91 20.85 11.95
CA ILE A 81 10.09 22.16 12.59
C ILE A 81 8.82 22.55 13.36
N ASP A 82 7.64 22.39 12.76
CA ASP A 82 6.36 22.74 13.38
C ASP A 82 6.05 21.80 14.55
N ILE A 83 6.30 20.50 14.39
CA ILE A 83 6.18 19.52 15.49
C ILE A 83 7.12 19.88 16.63
N GLY A 84 8.36 20.28 16.33
CA GLY A 84 9.32 20.74 17.33
C GLY A 84 8.81 21.94 18.12
N ARG A 85 8.20 22.93 17.44
CA ARG A 85 7.58 24.09 18.09
C ARG A 85 6.40 23.70 18.98
N VAL A 86 5.51 22.82 18.50
CA VAL A 86 4.34 22.34 19.27
C VAL A 86 4.78 21.58 20.53
N LEU A 87 5.82 20.76 20.43
CA LEU A 87 6.29 19.89 21.52
C LEU A 87 7.43 20.51 22.36
N GLY A 88 7.83 21.75 22.08
CA GLY A 88 8.87 22.48 22.81
C GLY A 88 10.27 21.84 22.71
N VAL A 89 10.61 21.19 21.59
CA VAL A 89 11.91 20.54 21.36
C VAL A 89 12.48 20.87 19.98
N SER A 90 13.77 20.60 19.77
CA SER A 90 14.41 20.85 18.48
C SER A 90 13.92 19.89 17.39
N GLU A 91 13.96 20.36 16.14
CA GLU A 91 13.68 19.54 14.95
C GLU A 91 14.53 18.25 14.92
N SER A 92 15.82 18.36 15.24
CA SER A 92 16.74 17.22 15.32
C SER A 92 16.26 16.16 16.32
N ARG A 93 15.71 16.58 17.48
CA ARG A 93 15.14 15.65 18.45
C ARG A 93 13.91 14.94 17.91
N ILE A 94 13.04 15.64 17.17
CA ILE A 94 11.87 15.01 16.52
C ILE A 94 12.33 13.99 15.47
N SER A 95 13.30 14.36 14.62
CA SER A 95 13.85 13.46 13.60
C SER A 95 14.42 12.17 14.21
N GLN A 96 15.17 12.29 15.32
CA GLN A 96 15.69 11.14 16.05
C GLN A 96 14.58 10.24 16.60
N LEU A 97 13.61 10.83 17.31
CA LEU A 97 12.49 10.08 17.88
C LEU A 97 11.67 9.37 16.80
N LEU A 98 11.45 10.03 15.65
CA LEU A 98 10.75 9.43 14.52
C LEU A 98 11.54 8.25 13.95
N LYS A 99 12.87 8.41 13.77
CA LYS A 99 13.74 7.35 13.27
C LYS A 99 13.81 6.14 14.21
N GLU A 100 13.96 6.39 15.52
CA GLU A 100 13.95 5.34 16.56
C GLU A 100 12.62 4.59 16.54
N THR A 101 11.50 5.32 16.57
CA THR A 101 10.15 4.75 16.53
C THR A 101 9.92 3.90 15.27
N LEU A 102 10.31 4.39 14.11
CA LEU A 102 10.16 3.65 12.85
C LEU A 102 11.08 2.42 12.77
N GLY A 103 12.25 2.48 13.42
CA GLY A 103 13.13 1.32 13.58
C GLY A 103 12.45 0.24 14.42
N ASP A 104 11.98 0.62 15.61
CA ASP A 104 11.28 -0.27 16.52
C ASP A 104 10.06 -0.92 15.85
N LEU A 105 9.24 -0.13 15.16
CA LEU A 105 8.09 -0.66 14.43
C LEU A 105 8.51 -1.68 13.37
N LYS A 106 9.55 -1.42 12.57
CA LYS A 106 10.03 -2.34 11.53
C LYS A 106 10.58 -3.63 12.11
N ASP A 107 11.35 -3.55 13.19
CA ASP A 107 11.97 -4.70 13.83
C ASP A 107 10.93 -5.64 14.44
N ASN A 108 9.80 -5.10 14.90
CA ASN A 108 8.71 -5.89 15.47
C ASN A 108 7.63 -6.30 14.45
N LEU A 109 7.56 -5.65 13.28
CA LEU A 109 6.62 -6.01 12.21
C LEU A 109 7.18 -7.07 11.26
N ALA A 110 8.51 -7.24 11.23
CA ALA A 110 9.12 -8.31 10.47
C ALA A 110 8.65 -9.66 11.05
N PRO A 111 8.20 -10.62 10.22
CA PRO A 111 7.81 -11.93 10.72
C PRO A 111 9.00 -12.48 11.47
N THR A 112 8.81 -12.68 12.77
CA THR A 112 9.83 -13.25 13.63
C THR A 112 10.25 -14.58 13.00
N ARG A 113 11.55 -14.69 12.77
CA ARG A 113 12.29 -15.79 12.15
C ARG A 113 11.91 -17.17 12.69
#